data_AF-A0A7J2LWN8-F1
#
_entry.id   AF-A0A7J2LWN8-F1
#
_cell.length_a   1.000
_cell.length_b   1.000
_cell.length_c   1.000
_cell.angle_alpha   90.00
_cell.angle_beta   90.00
_cell.angle_gamma   90.00
#
_symmetry.space_group_name_H-M   'P 1'
#
loop_
_entity.id
_entity.type
_entity.pdbx_description
1 polymer ?
#
loop_
_entity_poly.entity_id
_entity_poly.type
_entity_poly.pdbx_seq_one_letter_code
_entity_poly.pdbx_strand_id
1 'polypeptide(L)'
;MSALRGGMLEMILGTIYLLLGATAVAGPIGVLAAIYLVEYAPSGGLTRIIDQAINNLAGVPSIVIGLFGYTFFCRHLGLGVSLAAGWLTLALMMLPIVIRGSEEALRMVPASFKEAALALGATRWKAISSIVLPAAAPGVVTSVILGMARVAGETAAILFTSCVLITRGLPKTPLEPVMALSYNLFVQIVALGAPAQRVFGMALVLFMIVTSLFLSAILLRSYYRMRQSWLRMKG
;
A
#
# COMPACT_ATOMS: atom_id res chain seq x y z
N MET A 1 13.46 -21.19 21.87
CA MET A 1 14.87 -20.94 21.52
C MET A 1 15.06 -19.91 20.38
N SER A 2 14.12 -18.99 20.12
CA SER A 2 14.24 -17.95 19.06
C SER A 2 14.48 -16.52 19.60
N ALA A 3 13.99 -16.22 20.81
CA ALA A 3 13.95 -14.85 21.36
C ALA A 3 15.32 -14.22 21.71
N LEU A 4 16.40 -14.99 21.76
CA LEU A 4 17.76 -14.49 22.04
C LEU A 4 18.63 -14.34 20.78
N ARG A 5 18.12 -14.69 19.59
CA ARG A 5 18.86 -14.61 18.32
C ARG A 5 18.25 -13.67 17.27
N GLY A 6 17.17 -12.95 17.57
CA GLY A 6 16.58 -11.96 16.67
C GLY A 6 16.46 -12.50 15.25
N GLY A 7 15.72 -13.60 15.09
CA GLY A 7 15.68 -14.35 13.85
C GLY A 7 15.23 -13.49 12.68
N MET A 8 15.85 -13.69 11.52
CA MET A 8 15.43 -13.02 10.28
C MET A 8 13.97 -13.33 9.95
N LEU A 9 13.47 -14.50 10.37
CA LEU A 9 12.10 -14.93 10.14
C LEU A 9 11.09 -13.99 10.80
N GLU A 10 11.31 -13.57 12.05
CA GLU A 10 10.43 -12.63 12.74
C GLU A 10 10.40 -11.26 12.04
N MET A 11 11.54 -10.79 11.52
CA MET A 11 11.60 -9.54 10.75
C MET A 11 10.87 -9.64 9.41
N ILE A 12 11.01 -10.78 8.71
CA ILE A 12 10.32 -11.04 7.45
C ILE A 12 8.81 -11.06 7.67
N LEU A 13 8.34 -11.89 8.62
CA LEU A 13 6.92 -12.02 8.91
C LEU A 13 6.34 -10.71 9.47
N GLY A 14 7.08 -9.98 10.29
CA GLY A 14 6.64 -8.69 10.77
C GLY A 14 6.50 -7.63 9.67
N THR A 15 7.43 -7.64 8.70
CA THR A 15 7.30 -6.82 7.48
C THR A 15 6.05 -7.22 6.69
N ILE A 16 5.79 -8.52 6.52
CA ILE A 16 4.59 -9.02 5.82
C ILE A 16 3.31 -8.59 6.56
N TYR A 17 3.26 -8.68 7.89
CA TYR A 17 2.10 -8.26 8.66
C TYR A 17 1.84 -6.75 8.55
N LEU A 18 2.89 -5.92 8.54
CA LEU A 18 2.74 -4.48 8.28
C LEU A 18 2.15 -4.22 6.89
N LEU A 19 2.68 -4.90 5.87
CA LEU A 19 2.22 -4.76 4.50
C LEU A 19 0.76 -5.18 4.33
N LEU A 20 0.39 -6.34 4.84
CA LEU A 20 -0.97 -6.85 4.71
C LEU A 20 -1.98 -5.95 5.42
N GLY A 21 -1.68 -5.47 6.63
CA GLY A 21 -2.59 -4.58 7.33
C GLY A 21 -2.67 -3.19 6.71
N ALA A 22 -1.55 -2.62 6.26
CA ALA A 22 -1.58 -1.35 5.53
C ALA A 22 -2.43 -1.46 4.25
N THR A 23 -2.28 -2.55 3.49
CA THR A 23 -3.09 -2.83 2.29
C THR A 23 -4.55 -3.06 2.62
N ALA A 24 -4.85 -3.77 3.72
CA ALA A 24 -6.23 -4.01 4.14
C ALA A 24 -6.98 -2.72 4.46
N VAL A 25 -6.26 -1.65 4.83
CA VAL A 25 -6.82 -0.32 5.06
C VAL A 25 -6.80 0.52 3.78
N ALA A 26 -5.62 0.75 3.19
CA ALA A 26 -5.46 1.67 2.07
C ALA A 26 -6.00 1.11 0.75
N GLY A 27 -5.98 -0.20 0.55
CA GLY A 27 -6.52 -0.87 -0.64
C GLY A 27 -8.00 -0.54 -0.87
N PRO A 28 -8.92 -0.95 0.03
CA PRO A 28 -10.33 -0.67 -0.17
C PRO A 28 -10.64 0.83 -0.17
N ILE A 29 -10.05 1.61 0.75
CA ILE A 29 -10.29 3.06 0.81
C ILE A 29 -9.83 3.75 -0.47
N GLY A 30 -8.63 3.42 -0.95
CA GLY A 30 -8.07 4.02 -2.16
C GLY A 30 -8.83 3.64 -3.42
N VAL A 31 -9.25 2.38 -3.55
CA VAL A 31 -10.04 1.91 -4.69
C VAL A 31 -11.43 2.54 -4.69
N LEU A 32 -12.10 2.61 -3.54
CA LEU A 32 -13.41 3.26 -3.42
C LEU A 32 -13.33 4.76 -3.72
N ALA A 33 -12.29 5.44 -3.22
CA ALA A 33 -12.03 6.84 -3.54
C ALA A 33 -11.80 7.05 -5.04
N ALA A 34 -11.02 6.18 -5.69
CA ALA A 34 -10.82 6.25 -7.15
C ALA A 34 -12.11 6.01 -7.94
N ILE A 35 -12.94 5.03 -7.53
CA ILE A 35 -14.27 4.81 -8.13
C ILE A 35 -15.12 6.06 -7.98
N TYR A 36 -15.17 6.66 -6.80
CA TYR A 36 -15.92 7.89 -6.59
C TYR A 36 -15.41 9.03 -7.48
N LEU A 37 -14.09 9.26 -7.50
CA LEU A 37 -13.47 10.36 -8.24
C LEU A 37 -13.60 10.23 -9.76
N VAL A 38 -13.56 9.01 -10.30
CA VAL A 38 -13.73 8.78 -11.74
C VAL A 38 -15.19 8.69 -12.15
N GLU A 39 -16.00 7.97 -11.38
CA GLU A 39 -17.34 7.59 -11.82
C GLU A 39 -18.47 8.41 -11.22
N TYR A 40 -18.27 9.16 -10.14
CA TYR A 40 -19.34 9.89 -9.46
C TYR A 40 -19.06 11.37 -9.25
N ALA A 41 -17.79 11.75 -9.08
CA ALA A 41 -17.42 13.11 -8.70
C ALA A 41 -17.77 14.11 -9.82
N PRO A 42 -18.50 15.20 -9.51
CA PRO A 42 -18.78 16.26 -10.47
C PRO A 42 -17.49 17.04 -10.78
N SER A 43 -17.38 17.59 -11.99
CA SER A 43 -16.29 18.52 -12.33
C SER A 43 -16.53 19.87 -11.65
N GLY A 44 -16.01 20.01 -10.43
CA GLY A 44 -16.21 21.21 -9.60
C GLY A 44 -15.08 21.45 -8.58
N GLY A 45 -15.25 22.50 -7.78
CA GLY A 45 -14.24 22.92 -6.80
C GLY A 45 -13.90 21.85 -5.76
N LEU A 46 -14.90 21.09 -5.30
CA LEU A 46 -14.70 20.03 -4.31
C LEU A 46 -13.78 18.92 -4.82
N THR A 47 -14.00 18.44 -6.05
CA THR A 47 -13.15 17.43 -6.69
C THR A 47 -11.72 17.92 -6.83
N ARG A 48 -11.55 19.20 -7.21
CA ARG A 48 -10.23 19.84 -7.28
C ARG A 48 -9.52 19.91 -5.93
N ILE A 49 -10.25 20.19 -4.85
CA ILE A 49 -9.70 20.19 -3.48
C ILE A 49 -9.27 18.79 -3.07
N ILE A 50 -10.07 17.75 -3.35
CA ILE A 50 -9.72 16.36 -3.05
C ILE A 50 -8.47 15.95 -3.83
N ASP A 51 -8.41 16.27 -5.13
CA ASP A 51 -7.24 16.02 -5.97
C ASP A 51 -5.98 16.69 -5.42
N GLN A 52 -6.08 17.94 -4.99
CA GLN A 52 -4.99 18.67 -4.35
C GLN A 52 -4.59 18.01 -3.03
N ALA A 53 -5.53 17.59 -2.19
CA ALA A 53 -5.23 16.91 -0.94
C ALA A 53 -4.48 15.60 -1.16
N ILE A 54 -4.89 14.79 -2.15
CA ILE A 54 -4.21 13.55 -2.53
C ILE A 54 -2.77 13.84 -3.01
N ASN A 55 -2.60 14.86 -3.86
CA ASN A 55 -1.27 15.24 -4.36
C ASN A 55 -0.37 15.80 -3.25
N ASN A 56 -0.94 16.60 -2.35
CA ASN A 56 -0.22 17.13 -1.20
C ASN A 56 0.23 16.00 -0.27
N LEU A 57 -0.64 15.02 -0.01
CA LEU A 57 -0.31 13.84 0.80
C LEU A 57 0.84 13.04 0.18
N ALA A 58 0.86 12.88 -1.15
CA ALA A 58 1.96 12.23 -1.87
C ALA A 58 3.29 12.99 -1.75
N GLY A 59 3.24 14.30 -1.54
CA GLY A 59 4.41 15.17 -1.40
C GLY A 59 4.95 15.28 0.03
N VAL A 60 4.25 14.75 1.05
CA VAL A 60 4.69 14.85 2.44
C VAL A 60 5.90 13.93 2.68
N PRO A 61 7.01 14.43 3.26
CA PRO A 61 8.14 13.58 3.61
C PRO A 61 7.76 12.45 4.57
N SER A 62 8.31 11.25 4.36
CA SER A 62 7.91 10.04 5.11
C SER A 62 8.14 10.14 6.61
N ILE A 63 9.18 10.85 7.06
CA ILE A 63 9.44 11.10 8.49
C ILE A 63 8.35 11.96 9.14
N VAL A 64 7.78 12.92 8.39
CA VAL A 64 6.69 13.77 8.88
C VAL A 64 5.43 12.94 9.07
N ILE A 65 5.14 12.03 8.13
CA ILE A 65 4.03 11.08 8.25
C ILE A 65 4.26 10.14 9.44
N GLY A 66 5.50 9.67 9.66
CA GLY A 66 5.85 8.85 10.83
C GLY A 66 5.65 9.56 12.17
N LEU A 67 6.07 10.82 12.28
CA LEU A 67 5.86 11.64 13.47
C LEU A 67 4.37 11.98 13.69
N PHE A 68 3.63 12.25 12.62
CA PHE A 68 2.17 12.39 12.69
C PHE A 68 1.53 11.08 13.19
N GLY A 69 1.92 9.95 12.63
CA GLY A 69 1.41 8.64 13.05
C GLY A 69 1.70 8.34 14.53
N TYR A 70 2.88 8.73 15.01
CA TYR A 70 3.22 8.58 16.43
C TYR A 70 2.34 9.48 17.31
N THR A 71 2.28 10.77 17.00
CA THR A 71 1.54 11.75 17.80
C THR A 71 0.04 11.50 17.78
N PHE A 72 -0.53 11.15 16.62
CA PHE A 72 -1.96 10.94 16.48
C PHE A 72 -2.38 9.51 16.84
N PHE A 73 -1.86 8.49 16.14
CA PHE A 73 -2.31 7.11 16.37
C PHE A 73 -1.78 6.53 17.68
N CYS A 74 -0.50 6.73 18.00
CA CYS A 74 0.08 6.11 19.19
C CYS A 74 -0.30 6.86 20.47
N ARG A 75 -0.23 8.20 20.45
CA ARG A 75 -0.44 9.03 21.65
C ARG A 75 -1.90 9.50 21.81
N HIS A 76 -2.48 10.12 20.79
CA HIS A 76 -3.83 10.69 20.90
C HIS A 76 -4.93 9.61 20.92
N LEU A 77 -4.87 8.63 20.03
CA LEU A 77 -5.82 7.48 20.03
C LEU A 77 -5.45 6.38 21.03
N GLY A 78 -4.29 6.48 21.69
CA GLY A 78 -3.86 5.53 22.71
C GLY A 78 -3.50 4.14 22.19
N LEU A 79 -3.23 3.96 20.89
CA LEU A 79 -2.84 2.66 20.33
C LEU A 79 -1.43 2.22 20.74
N GLY A 80 -0.63 3.14 21.31
CA GLY A 80 0.77 2.90 21.64
C GLY A 80 1.61 2.60 20.40
N VAL A 81 2.88 2.23 20.62
CA VAL A 81 3.74 1.73 19.54
C VAL A 81 3.27 0.33 19.20
N SER A 82 2.57 0.19 18.08
CA SER A 82 1.83 -1.03 17.74
C SER A 82 1.73 -1.28 16.25
N LEU A 83 1.46 -2.54 15.89
CA LEU A 83 1.23 -2.97 14.52
C LEU A 83 0.07 -2.18 13.87
N ALA A 84 -1.01 -1.93 14.60
CA ALA A 84 -2.16 -1.14 14.14
C ALA A 84 -1.80 0.31 13.83
N ALA A 85 -1.02 0.97 14.69
CA ALA A 85 -0.52 2.32 14.41
C ALA A 85 0.39 2.34 13.17
N GLY A 86 1.20 1.28 12.98
CA GLY A 86 1.99 1.07 11.77
C GLY A 86 1.13 0.93 10.51
N TRP A 87 0.07 0.12 10.57
CA TRP A 87 -0.87 -0.05 9.45
C TRP A 87 -1.49 1.26 9.02
N LEU A 88 -2.00 2.06 9.96
CA LEU A 88 -2.62 3.34 9.66
C LEU A 88 -1.61 4.34 9.10
N THR A 89 -0.40 4.39 9.66
CA THR A 89 0.65 5.31 9.20
C THR A 89 1.11 4.97 7.78
N LEU A 90 1.38 3.69 7.50
CA LEU A 90 1.74 3.23 6.16
C LEU A 90 0.58 3.37 5.19
N ALA A 91 -0.67 3.16 5.63
CA ALA A 91 -1.84 3.35 4.80
C ALA A 91 -1.93 4.79 4.27
N LEU A 92 -1.64 5.81 5.10
CA LEU A 92 -1.59 7.21 4.64
C LEU A 92 -0.60 7.43 3.50
N MET A 93 0.57 6.79 3.55
CA MET A 93 1.55 6.85 2.46
C MET A 93 1.12 6.08 1.21
N MET A 94 0.41 4.98 1.42
CA MET A 94 -0.02 4.07 0.36
C MET A 94 -1.23 4.62 -0.42
N LEU A 95 -2.12 5.34 0.25
CA LEU A 95 -3.35 5.91 -0.32
C LEU A 95 -3.14 6.67 -1.64
N PRO A 96 -2.26 7.67 -1.75
CA PRO A 96 -2.12 8.42 -3.00
C PRO A 96 -1.71 7.54 -4.19
N ILE A 97 -0.88 6.52 -3.94
CA ILE A 97 -0.43 5.57 -4.98
C ILE A 97 -1.61 4.72 -5.46
N VAL A 98 -2.38 4.17 -4.52
CA VAL A 98 -3.53 3.31 -4.82
C VAL A 98 -4.63 4.10 -5.51
N ILE A 99 -4.94 5.30 -5.02
CA ILE A 99 -5.98 6.17 -5.59
C ILE A 99 -5.63 6.52 -7.03
N ARG A 100 -4.45 7.12 -7.26
CA ARG A 100 -4.05 7.57 -8.61
C ARG A 100 -3.93 6.42 -9.60
N GLY A 101 -3.30 5.32 -9.19
CA GLY A 101 -3.18 4.15 -10.06
C GLY A 101 -4.53 3.49 -10.37
N SER A 102 -5.47 3.49 -9.41
CA SER A 102 -6.83 3.00 -9.65
C SER A 102 -7.66 3.95 -10.52
N GLU A 103 -7.49 5.27 -10.38
CA GLU A 103 -8.14 6.27 -11.25
C GLU A 103 -7.70 6.09 -12.71
N GLU A 104 -6.39 5.96 -12.93
CA GLU A 104 -5.84 5.67 -14.26
C GLU A 104 -6.40 4.37 -14.82
N ALA A 105 -6.47 3.32 -14.00
CA ALA A 105 -7.04 2.04 -14.40
C ALA A 105 -8.50 2.13 -14.83
N LEU A 106 -9.32 2.87 -14.08
CA LEU A 106 -10.74 3.07 -14.39
C LEU A 106 -10.93 3.93 -15.65
N ARG A 107 -10.15 5.01 -15.80
CA ARG A 107 -10.23 5.90 -16.98
C ARG A 107 -9.78 5.23 -18.29
N MET A 108 -8.99 4.17 -18.22
CA MET A 108 -8.62 3.37 -19.40
C MET A 108 -9.80 2.57 -19.98
N VAL A 109 -10.86 2.32 -19.20
CA VAL A 109 -12.04 1.60 -19.68
C VAL A 109 -12.87 2.51 -20.59
N PRO A 110 -13.20 2.10 -21.83
CA PRO A 110 -14.03 2.90 -22.72
C PRO A 110 -15.40 3.23 -22.11
N ALA A 111 -15.80 4.51 -22.18
CA ALA A 111 -17.10 4.96 -21.68
C ALA A 111 -18.29 4.24 -22.35
N SER A 112 -18.12 3.79 -23.59
CA SER A 112 -19.12 3.05 -24.36
C SER A 112 -19.60 1.78 -23.67
N PHE A 113 -18.76 1.10 -22.89
CA PHE A 113 -19.17 -0.09 -22.12
C PHE A 113 -20.19 0.25 -21.04
N LYS A 114 -20.01 1.39 -20.38
CA LYS A 114 -20.93 1.90 -19.37
C LYS A 114 -22.23 2.41 -20.00
N GLU A 115 -22.12 3.17 -21.08
CA GLU A 115 -23.28 3.70 -21.81
C GLU A 115 -24.17 2.58 -22.36
N ALA A 116 -23.57 1.53 -22.94
CA ALA A 116 -24.31 0.36 -23.41
C ALA A 116 -25.05 -0.34 -22.26
N ALA A 117 -24.43 -0.49 -21.09
CA ALA A 117 -25.07 -1.09 -19.93
C ALA A 117 -26.25 -0.25 -19.41
N LEU A 118 -26.09 1.08 -19.36
CA LEU A 118 -27.16 2.00 -18.98
C LEU A 118 -28.33 1.96 -19.98
N ALA A 119 -28.04 1.86 -21.29
CA ALA A 119 -29.05 1.74 -22.34
C ALA A 119 -29.86 0.44 -22.25
N LEU A 120 -29.26 -0.63 -21.70
CA LEU A 120 -29.92 -1.90 -21.39
C LEU A 120 -30.71 -1.86 -20.06
N GLY A 121 -30.83 -0.69 -19.43
CA GLY A 121 -31.57 -0.51 -18.17
C GLY A 121 -30.78 -0.87 -16.91
N ALA A 122 -29.47 -1.10 -16.98
CA ALA A 122 -28.67 -1.33 -15.79
C ALA A 122 -28.53 -0.03 -14.97
N THR A 123 -28.47 -0.15 -13.64
CA THR A 123 -28.15 1.00 -12.78
C THR A 123 -26.67 1.38 -12.90
N ARG A 124 -26.32 2.64 -12.61
CA ARG A 124 -24.94 3.14 -12.64
C ARG A 124 -24.00 2.27 -11.81
N TRP A 125 -24.41 1.90 -10.59
CA TRP A 125 -23.62 1.00 -9.74
C TRP A 125 -23.47 -0.40 -10.34
N LYS A 126 -24.53 -0.95 -10.96
CA LYS A 126 -24.47 -2.27 -11.60
C LYS A 126 -23.52 -2.26 -12.79
N ALA A 127 -23.54 -1.21 -13.62
CA ALA A 127 -22.61 -1.03 -14.73
C ALA A 127 -21.16 -0.94 -14.23
N ILE A 128 -20.91 -0.16 -13.18
CA ILE A 128 -19.56 -0.02 -12.61
C ILE A 128 -19.07 -1.34 -12.02
N SER A 129 -19.84 -1.94 -11.11
CA SER A 129 -19.45 -3.17 -10.39
C SER A 129 -19.33 -4.40 -11.30
N SER A 130 -20.15 -4.50 -12.35
CA SER A 130 -20.21 -5.71 -13.18
C SER A 130 -19.41 -5.61 -14.48
N ILE A 131 -19.06 -4.40 -14.94
CA ILE A 131 -18.39 -4.20 -16.24
C ILE A 131 -17.12 -3.38 -16.06
N VAL A 132 -17.22 -2.15 -15.54
CA VAL A 132 -16.07 -1.23 -15.46
C VAL A 132 -15.01 -1.73 -14.49
N LEU A 133 -15.40 -2.10 -13.27
CA LEU A 133 -14.47 -2.53 -12.24
C LEU A 133 -13.76 -3.85 -12.61
N PRO A 134 -14.45 -4.91 -13.12
CA PRO A 134 -13.77 -6.09 -13.63
C PRO A 134 -12.84 -5.79 -14.82
N ALA A 135 -13.20 -4.87 -15.70
CA ALA A 135 -12.36 -4.44 -16.81
C ALA A 135 -11.09 -3.71 -16.33
N ALA A 136 -11.22 -2.86 -15.32
CA ALA A 136 -10.12 -2.10 -14.71
C ALA A 136 -9.32 -2.91 -13.65
N ALA A 137 -9.84 -4.04 -13.19
CA ALA A 137 -9.29 -4.82 -12.08
C ALA A 137 -7.79 -5.11 -12.20
N PRO A 138 -7.22 -5.47 -13.37
CA PRO A 138 -5.79 -5.69 -13.49
C PRO A 138 -4.96 -4.44 -13.13
N GLY A 139 -5.38 -3.26 -13.59
CA GLY A 139 -4.72 -2.00 -13.28
C GLY A 139 -4.88 -1.61 -11.82
N VAL A 140 -6.08 -1.81 -11.26
CA VAL A 140 -6.36 -1.57 -9.84
C VAL A 140 -5.48 -2.45 -8.95
N VAL A 141 -5.42 -3.76 -9.21
CA VAL A 141 -4.57 -4.68 -8.43
C VAL A 141 -3.10 -4.33 -8.58
N THR A 142 -2.64 -3.97 -9.78
CA THR A 142 -1.26 -3.47 -9.98
C THR A 142 -0.99 -2.24 -9.10
N SER A 143 -1.90 -1.26 -9.04
CA SER A 143 -1.70 -0.05 -8.21
C SER A 143 -1.55 -0.38 -6.72
N VAL A 144 -2.33 -1.35 -6.23
CA VAL A 144 -2.24 -1.83 -4.84
C VAL A 144 -0.88 -2.49 -4.58
N ILE A 145 -0.43 -3.37 -5.47
CA ILE A 145 0.87 -4.04 -5.32
C ILE A 145 2.03 -3.03 -5.40
N LEU A 146 1.95 -2.04 -6.28
CA LEU A 146 2.96 -0.97 -6.35
C LEU A 146 3.00 -0.13 -5.07
N GLY A 147 1.83 0.17 -4.49
CA GLY A 147 1.72 0.77 -3.17
C GLY A 147 2.41 -0.08 -2.10
N MET A 148 2.17 -1.40 -2.10
CA MET A 148 2.78 -2.35 -1.16
C MET A 148 4.30 -2.34 -1.27
N ALA A 149 4.80 -2.45 -2.50
CA ALA A 149 6.23 -2.45 -2.77
C ALA A 149 6.91 -1.15 -2.32
N ARG A 150 6.23 -0.01 -2.49
CA ARG A 150 6.75 1.30 -2.04
C ARG A 150 6.86 1.36 -0.52
N VAL A 151 5.84 0.92 0.21
CA VAL A 151 5.81 0.98 1.68
C VAL A 151 6.61 -0.14 2.37
N ALA A 152 6.88 -1.25 1.68
CA ALA A 152 7.71 -2.34 2.19
C ALA A 152 9.13 -1.90 2.59
N GLY A 153 9.68 -0.95 1.84
CA GLY A 153 10.99 -0.36 2.10
C GLY A 153 10.95 0.88 3.00
N GLU A 154 9.79 1.29 3.51
CA GLU A 154 9.71 2.48 4.35
C GLU A 154 10.21 2.18 5.76
N THR A 155 11.21 2.94 6.20
CA THR A 155 11.74 2.89 7.56
C THR A 155 11.25 4.06 8.39
N ALA A 156 11.30 5.28 7.84
CA ALA A 156 11.04 6.51 8.59
C ALA A 156 9.62 6.57 9.16
N ALA A 157 8.62 6.11 8.40
CA ALA A 157 7.23 6.09 8.82
C ALA A 157 6.93 5.13 9.97
N ILE A 158 7.65 4.00 10.01
CA ILE A 158 7.43 2.94 11.01
C ILE A 158 8.35 3.04 12.23
N LEU A 159 9.40 3.85 12.13
CA LEU A 159 10.45 4.04 13.14
C LEU A 159 9.89 4.35 14.53
N PHE A 160 8.88 5.22 14.59
CA PHE A 160 8.27 5.66 15.86
C PHE A 160 6.91 5.02 16.14
N THR A 161 6.30 4.36 15.16
CA THR A 161 4.87 3.98 15.24
C THR A 161 4.62 2.52 15.56
N SER A 162 5.46 1.62 15.07
CA SER A 162 5.16 0.18 15.14
C SER A 162 6.37 -0.71 15.44
N CYS A 163 7.58 -0.24 15.17
CA CYS A 163 8.77 -1.08 15.18
C CYS A 163 9.56 -1.03 16.49
N VAL A 164 10.04 -2.20 16.91
CA VAL A 164 11.00 -2.37 18.01
C VAL A 164 12.16 -3.26 17.57
N LEU A 165 13.33 -3.10 18.22
CA LEU A 165 14.54 -3.85 17.87
C LEU A 165 14.45 -5.34 18.23
N ILE A 166 13.87 -5.66 19.38
CA ILE A 166 13.76 -7.03 19.88
C ILE A 166 12.37 -7.23 20.47
N THR A 167 11.70 -8.30 20.04
CA THR A 167 10.43 -8.76 20.64
C THR A 167 10.47 -10.26 20.93
N ARG A 168 9.54 -10.75 21.76
CA ARG A 168 9.39 -12.16 22.11
C ARG A 168 8.48 -12.88 21.11
N GLY A 169 8.92 -12.96 19.86
CA GLY A 169 8.18 -13.64 18.78
C GLY A 169 7.21 -12.71 18.03
N LEU A 170 6.31 -13.30 17.25
CA LEU A 170 5.36 -12.54 16.43
C LEU A 170 4.29 -11.85 17.29
N PRO A 171 3.79 -10.68 16.86
CA PRO A 171 2.70 -10.00 17.56
C PRO A 171 1.47 -10.90 17.59
N LYS A 172 0.90 -11.13 18.78
CA LYS A 172 -0.33 -11.90 18.95
C LYS A 172 -1.57 -11.06 18.72
N THR A 173 -1.45 -9.76 18.99
CA THR A 173 -2.51 -8.78 18.84
C THR A 173 -2.04 -7.60 17.98
N PRO A 174 -2.94 -6.89 17.27
CA PRO A 174 -2.58 -5.69 16.51
C PRO A 174 -2.04 -4.54 17.36
N LEU A 175 -2.25 -4.58 18.68
CA LEU A 175 -1.76 -3.57 19.62
C LEU A 175 -0.32 -3.83 20.08
N GLU A 176 0.27 -4.95 19.69
CA GLU A 176 1.68 -5.24 19.97
C GLU A 176 2.61 -4.66 18.89
N PRO A 177 3.82 -4.25 19.26
CA PRO A 177 4.83 -3.81 18.30
C PRO A 177 5.39 -5.00 17.52
N VAL A 178 6.06 -4.70 16.41
CA VAL A 178 6.57 -5.70 15.48
C VAL A 178 8.03 -5.45 15.13
N MET A 179 8.73 -6.48 14.67
CA MET A 179 10.05 -6.34 14.05
C MET A 179 9.89 -6.26 12.54
N ALA A 180 10.39 -5.19 11.92
CA ALA A 180 10.47 -5.06 10.47
C ALA A 180 11.91 -5.12 9.98
N LEU A 181 12.12 -5.62 8.75
CA LEU A 181 13.44 -5.70 8.12
C LEU A 181 14.04 -4.32 7.90
N SER A 182 13.26 -3.37 7.39
CA SER A 182 13.70 -2.00 7.07
C SER A 182 14.17 -1.24 8.32
N TYR A 183 13.43 -1.39 9.44
CA TYR A 183 13.82 -0.86 10.74
C TYR A 183 15.09 -1.51 11.29
N ASN A 184 15.17 -2.84 11.29
CA ASN A 184 16.33 -3.54 11.83
C ASN A 184 17.60 -3.22 11.02
N LEU A 185 17.50 -3.14 9.70
CA LEU A 185 18.60 -2.72 8.84
C LEU A 185 19.12 -1.33 9.24
N PHE A 186 18.22 -0.36 9.44
CA PHE A 186 18.59 0.98 9.89
C PHE A 186 19.31 0.96 11.25
N VAL A 187 18.77 0.29 12.26
CA VAL A 187 19.38 0.25 13.60
C VAL A 187 20.73 -0.47 13.58
N GLN A 188 20.87 -1.55 12.81
CA GLN A 188 22.13 -2.29 12.71
C GLN A 188 23.23 -1.47 12.03
N ILE A 189 22.89 -0.63 11.05
CA ILE A 189 23.84 0.29 10.39
C ILE A 189 24.18 1.47 11.28
N VAL A 190 23.16 2.19 11.75
CA VAL A 190 23.33 3.52 12.35
C VAL A 190 23.68 3.45 13.83
N ALA A 191 23.03 2.56 14.58
CA ALA A 191 23.17 2.53 16.05
C ALA A 191 24.21 1.49 16.52
N LEU A 192 24.30 0.35 15.85
CA LEU A 192 25.09 -0.80 16.34
C LEU A 192 26.40 -1.02 15.58
N GLY A 193 26.58 -0.42 14.40
CA GLY A 193 27.79 -0.64 13.58
C GLY A 193 28.05 -2.13 13.28
N ALA A 194 26.99 -2.88 12.97
CA ALA A 194 27.05 -4.32 12.85
C ALA A 194 27.95 -4.80 11.69
N PRO A 195 28.50 -6.03 11.75
CA PRO A 195 29.32 -6.58 10.67
C PRO A 195 28.59 -6.56 9.33
N ALA A 196 29.33 -6.19 8.28
CA ALA A 196 28.79 -6.01 6.93
C ALA A 196 28.00 -7.24 6.44
N GLN A 197 28.45 -8.45 6.77
CA GLN A 197 27.81 -9.71 6.39
C GLN A 197 26.36 -9.79 6.87
N ARG A 198 26.07 -9.34 8.10
CA ARG A 198 24.72 -9.35 8.67
C ARG A 198 23.83 -8.31 8.00
N VAL A 199 24.35 -7.11 7.79
CA VAL A 199 23.63 -6.00 7.14
C VAL A 199 23.29 -6.35 5.70
N PHE A 200 24.26 -6.87 4.93
CA PHE A 200 24.03 -7.32 3.56
C PHE A 200 23.02 -8.46 3.48
N GLY A 201 23.03 -9.40 4.44
CA GLY A 201 22.01 -10.45 4.52
C GLY A 201 20.59 -9.88 4.65
N MET A 202 20.37 -8.93 5.58
CA MET A 202 19.07 -8.28 5.76
C MET A 202 18.66 -7.45 4.54
N ALA A 203 19.61 -6.72 3.95
CA ALA A 203 19.39 -5.91 2.76
C ALA A 203 18.99 -6.76 1.55
N LEU A 204 19.67 -7.89 1.34
CA LEU A 204 19.39 -8.81 0.25
C LEU A 204 17.98 -9.42 0.38
N VAL A 205 17.59 -9.81 1.60
CA VAL A 205 16.23 -10.35 1.86
C VAL A 205 15.17 -9.29 1.59
N LEU A 206 15.35 -8.08 2.11
CA LEU A 206 14.40 -6.98 1.86
C LEU A 206 14.32 -6.65 0.36
N PHE A 207 15.46 -6.62 -0.33
CA PHE A 207 15.53 -6.41 -1.78
C PHE A 207 14.79 -7.50 -2.56
N MET A 208 14.94 -8.78 -2.18
CA MET A 208 14.21 -9.89 -2.79
C MET A 208 12.70 -9.75 -2.58
N ILE A 209 12.26 -9.37 -1.37
CA ILE A 209 10.84 -9.15 -1.08
C ILE A 209 10.28 -8.03 -1.97
N VAL A 210 10.92 -6.86 -1.97
CA VAL A 210 10.45 -5.70 -2.76
C VAL A 210 10.45 -6.01 -4.26
N THR A 211 11.53 -6.61 -4.76
CA THR A 211 11.64 -7.01 -6.18
C THR A 211 10.58 -8.05 -6.55
N SER A 212 10.28 -9.02 -5.67
CA SER A 212 9.23 -10.01 -5.91
C SER A 212 7.84 -9.37 -6.00
N LEU A 213 7.54 -8.35 -5.18
CA LEU A 213 6.30 -7.59 -5.26
C LEU A 213 6.22 -6.85 -6.60
N PHE A 214 7.27 -6.15 -7.02
CA PHE A 214 7.28 -5.49 -8.33
C PHE A 214 7.12 -6.47 -9.50
N LEU A 215 7.84 -7.59 -9.48
CA LEU A 215 7.71 -8.63 -10.50
C LEU A 215 6.29 -9.20 -10.54
N SER A 216 5.69 -9.47 -9.38
CA SER A 216 4.30 -9.97 -9.32
C SER A 216 3.32 -8.98 -9.93
N ALA A 217 3.48 -7.67 -9.69
CA ALA A 217 2.65 -6.63 -10.27
C ALA A 217 2.76 -6.61 -11.80
N ILE A 218 3.98 -6.74 -12.33
CA ILE A 218 4.27 -6.74 -13.77
C ILE A 218 3.71 -7.99 -14.44
N LEU A 219 3.95 -9.18 -13.86
CA LEU A 219 3.47 -10.45 -14.40
C LEU A 219 1.95 -10.51 -14.44
N LEU A 220 1.30 -10.07 -13.36
CA LEU A 220 -0.16 -9.99 -13.29
C LEU A 220 -0.71 -9.05 -14.38
N ARG A 221 -0.14 -7.83 -14.48
CA ARG A 221 -0.54 -6.87 -15.51
C ARG A 221 -0.36 -7.43 -16.92
N SER A 222 0.77 -8.08 -17.19
CA SER A 222 1.08 -8.68 -18.49
C SER A 222 0.11 -9.80 -18.85
N TYR A 223 -0.15 -10.72 -17.90
CA TYR A 223 -1.08 -11.84 -18.07
C TYR A 223 -2.49 -11.37 -18.44
N TYR A 224 -3.04 -10.40 -17.69
CA TYR A 224 -4.39 -9.90 -17.96
C TYR A 224 -4.47 -9.01 -19.20
N ARG A 225 -3.42 -8.23 -19.51
CA ARG A 225 -3.37 -7.42 -20.74
C ARG A 225 -3.48 -8.30 -21.99
N MET A 226 -2.92 -9.51 -21.97
CA MET A 226 -3.01 -10.45 -23.10
C MET A 226 -4.44 -11.00 -23.31
N ARG A 227 -5.27 -11.07 -22.25
CA ARG A 227 -6.65 -11.57 -22.34
C ARG A 227 -7.67 -10.51 -22.75
N GLN A 228 -7.34 -9.23 -22.65
CA GLN A 228 -8.26 -8.14 -23.01
C GLN A 228 -8.09 -7.74 -24.49
N SER A 229 -8.87 -8.37 -25.36
CA SER A 229 -8.84 -8.13 -26.81
C SER A 229 -9.19 -6.69 -27.21
N TRP A 230 -10.02 -5.98 -26.43
CA TRP A 230 -10.40 -4.59 -26.74
C TRP A 230 -9.24 -3.59 -26.66
N LEU A 231 -8.17 -3.88 -25.93
CA LEU A 231 -6.99 -3.01 -25.86
C LEU A 231 -6.21 -3.00 -27.19
N ARG A 232 -6.40 -4.03 -28.03
CA ARG A 232 -5.75 -4.18 -29.33
C ARG A 232 -6.50 -3.50 -30.48
N MET A 233 -7.75 -3.09 -30.28
CA MET A 233 -8.60 -2.50 -31.34
C MET A 233 -8.36 -0.98 -31.55
N LYS A 234 -7.37 -0.40 -30.86
CA LYS A 234 -6.95 1.01 -31.02
C LYS A 234 -5.64 1.16 -31.84
N GLY A 235 -5.19 0.09 -32.51
CA GLY A 235 -4.03 0.10 -33.41
C GLY A 235 -4.47 0.23 -34.86
#